data_AF-A0A1T5G2B9-F1
#
_entry.id   AF-A0A1T5G2B9-F1
#
_cell.length_a   1.000
_cell.length_b   1.000
_cell.length_c   1.000
_cell.angle_alpha   90.00
_cell.angle_beta   90.00
_cell.angle_gamma   90.00
#
_symmetry.space_group_name_H-M   'P 1'
#
loop_
_entity.id
_entity.type
_entity.pdbx_description
1 polymer ?
#
loop_
_entity_poly.entity_id
_entity_poly.type
_entity_poly.pdbx_seq_one_letter_code
_entity_poly.pdbx_strand_id
1 'polypeptide(L)'
;MSYYVIDAFTDTKFGGNPAGVVINENLDEEFMQKFAEEVRFSETAFIKKIDSKNFDIKFFTPTAYVELCGHATIASFQALFDSGAIEDNNTYFMKTLAGTLAVEVN
;
A
#
# COMPACT_ATOMS: atom_id res chain seq x y z
N MET A 1 -2.96 -4.61 13.54
CA MET A 1 -2.90 -3.51 12.54
C MET A 1 -1.50 -2.96 12.59
N SER A 2 -0.78 -3.00 11.47
CA SER A 2 0.53 -2.35 11.34
C SER A 2 0.40 -1.15 10.42
N TYR A 3 1.06 -0.05 10.77
CA TYR A 3 1.09 1.18 9.98
C TYR A 3 2.54 1.57 9.71
N TYR A 4 2.83 1.88 8.44
CA TYR A 4 4.14 2.26 7.94
C TYR A 4 4.03 3.60 7.24
N VAL A 5 5.11 4.37 7.30
CA VAL A 5 5.33 5.52 6.43
C VAL A 5 6.54 5.17 5.59
N ILE A 6 6.34 5.09 4.27
CA ILE A 6 7.39 4.73 3.32
C ILE A 6 7.59 5.87 2.33
N ASP A 7 8.82 6.35 2.23
CA ASP A 7 9.25 7.31 1.22
C ASP A 7 9.54 6.55 -0.09
N ALA A 8 8.61 6.57 -1.04
CA ALA A 8 8.78 5.87 -2.31
C ALA A 8 9.74 6.62 -3.25
N PHE A 9 10.37 5.88 -4.17
CA PHE A 9 11.34 6.40 -5.15
C PHE A 9 12.61 7.03 -4.56
N THR A 10 13.01 6.61 -3.36
CA THR A 10 14.26 7.06 -2.74
C THR A 10 14.86 5.97 -1.87
N ASP A 11 16.19 6.02 -1.72
CA ASP A 11 16.99 5.27 -0.75
C ASP A 11 17.42 6.14 0.44
N THR A 12 17.00 7.40 0.47
CA THR A 12 17.31 8.37 1.54
C THR A 12 16.06 8.71 2.34
N LYS A 13 16.21 8.77 3.67
CA LYS A 13 15.12 9.18 4.56
C LYS A 13 14.69 10.61 4.25
N PHE A 14 13.37 10.86 4.26
CA PHE A 14 12.76 12.16 3.99
C PHE A 14 12.98 12.67 2.56
N GLY A 15 13.30 11.76 1.63
CA GLY A 15 13.33 12.02 0.19
C GLY A 15 12.08 11.48 -0.49
N GLY A 16 12.07 11.50 -1.83
CA GLY A 16 11.06 10.80 -2.61
C GLY A 16 9.64 11.31 -2.40
N ASN A 17 8.67 10.39 -2.48
CA ASN A 17 7.25 10.69 -2.27
C ASN A 17 6.66 9.79 -1.16
N PRO A 18 6.31 10.33 0.01
CA PRO A 18 5.83 9.54 1.13
C PRO A 18 4.41 9.03 0.92
N ALA A 19 4.17 7.79 1.35
CA ALA A 19 2.83 7.22 1.47
C ALA A 19 2.61 6.56 2.82
N GLY A 20 1.37 6.64 3.32
CA GLY A 20 0.93 5.81 4.43
C GLY A 20 0.60 4.40 3.94
N VAL A 21 0.98 3.38 4.69
CA VAL A 21 0.63 1.98 4.37
C VAL A 21 0.10 1.27 5.61
N VAL A 22 -1.10 0.71 5.51
CA VAL A 22 -1.74 -0.08 6.58
C VAL A 22 -1.86 -1.53 6.13
N ILE A 23 -1.35 -2.46 6.93
CA ILE A 23 -1.56 -3.90 6.72
C ILE A 23 -2.57 -4.41 7.76
N ASN A 24 -3.77 -4.78 7.30
CA ASN A 24 -4.86 -5.28 8.13
C ASN A 24 -5.93 -5.99 7.28
N GLU A 25 -6.47 -7.11 7.77
CA GLU A 25 -7.44 -7.93 7.02
C GLU A 25 -8.90 -7.45 7.12
N ASN A 26 -9.25 -6.71 8.18
CA ASN A 26 -10.64 -6.46 8.58
C ASN A 26 -10.90 -4.97 8.82
N LEU A 27 -10.71 -4.14 7.80
CA LEU A 27 -11.09 -2.73 7.82
C LEU A 27 -12.23 -2.49 6.82
N ASP A 28 -13.20 -1.66 7.21
CA ASP A 28 -14.21 -1.13 6.31
C ASP A 28 -13.73 0.17 5.64
N GLU A 29 -14.39 0.56 4.55
CA GLU A 29 -13.98 1.74 3.76
C GLU A 29 -14.19 3.06 4.50
N GLU A 30 -15.14 3.12 5.43
CA GLU A 30 -15.39 4.33 6.24
C GLU A 30 -14.19 4.60 7.17
N PHE A 31 -13.69 3.56 7.83
CA PHE A 31 -12.47 3.63 8.62
C PHE A 31 -11.27 4.00 7.76
N MET A 32 -11.10 3.35 6.61
CA MET A 32 -9.98 3.61 5.70
C MET A 32 -9.94 5.09 5.28
N GLN A 33 -11.10 5.65 4.89
CA GLN A 33 -11.20 7.05 4.49
C GLN A 33 -10.89 8.00 5.65
N LYS A 34 -11.46 7.77 6.84
CA LYS A 34 -11.20 8.60 8.03
C LYS A 34 -9.73 8.53 8.46
N PHE A 35 -9.11 7.35 8.36
CA PHE A 35 -7.71 7.19 8.67
C PHE A 35 -6.82 7.94 7.66
N ALA A 36 -7.12 7.83 6.36
CA ALA A 36 -6.40 8.57 5.33
C ALA A 36 -6.53 10.10 5.52
N GLU A 37 -7.71 10.59 5.91
CA GLU A 37 -7.96 11.99 6.27
C GLU A 37 -7.10 12.43 7.47
N GLU A 38 -6.98 11.58 8.50
CA GLU A 38 -6.21 11.87 9.71
C GLU A 38 -4.70 11.95 9.43
N VAL A 39 -4.15 11.01 8.65
CA VAL A 39 -2.69 10.94 8.39
C VAL A 39 -2.20 11.89 7.30
N ARG A 40 -3.10 12.37 6.41
CA ARG A 40 -2.87 13.47 5.46
C ARG A 40 -1.72 13.28 4.46
N PHE A 41 -1.32 12.05 4.20
CA PHE A 41 -0.50 11.75 3.01
C PHE A 41 -1.32 11.96 1.75
N SER A 42 -0.66 12.21 0.61
CA SER A 42 -1.36 12.31 -0.67
C SER A 42 -2.18 11.04 -0.94
N GLU A 43 -1.62 9.87 -0.58
CA GLU A 43 -2.29 8.59 -0.61
C GLU A 43 -1.88 7.72 0.59
N THR A 44 -2.86 6.97 1.10
CA THR A 44 -2.69 5.89 2.05
C THR A 44 -3.18 4.59 1.42
N ALA A 45 -2.32 3.57 1.40
CA ALA A 45 -2.64 2.25 0.91
C ALA A 45 -3.08 1.34 2.07
N PHE A 46 -4.16 0.60 1.86
CA PHE A 46 -4.66 -0.40 2.79
C PHE A 46 -4.55 -1.77 2.14
N ILE A 47 -3.77 -2.65 2.77
CA ILE A 47 -3.42 -3.96 2.24
C ILE A 47 -4.11 -5.04 3.06
N LYS A 48 -4.87 -5.87 2.36
CA LYS A 48 -5.41 -7.13 2.86
C LYS A 48 -4.73 -8.29 2.13
N LYS A 49 -4.17 -9.22 2.90
CA LYS A 49 -3.61 -10.46 2.36
C LYS A 49 -4.74 -11.39 1.93
N ILE A 50 -4.65 -11.93 0.71
CA ILE A 50 -5.59 -12.95 0.22
C ILE A 50 -4.94 -14.33 0.37
N ASP A 51 -3.71 -14.48 -0.13
CA ASP A 51 -2.91 -15.70 -0.02
C ASP A 51 -1.40 -15.35 -0.05
N SER A 52 -0.53 -16.31 -0.38
CA SER A 52 0.93 -16.12 -0.41
C SER A 52 1.41 -15.22 -1.56
N LYS A 53 0.63 -15.04 -2.61
CA LYS A 53 1.00 -14.27 -3.81
C LYS A 53 0.03 -13.15 -4.15
N ASN A 54 -1.17 -13.14 -3.57
CA ASN A 54 -2.23 -12.21 -3.90
C ASN A 54 -2.58 -11.28 -2.73
N PHE A 55 -2.76 -10.01 -3.05
CA PHE A 55 -3.15 -8.96 -2.13
C PHE A 55 -4.32 -8.15 -2.70
N ASP A 56 -5.23 -7.70 -1.83
CA ASP A 56 -6.20 -6.65 -2.14
C ASP A 56 -5.63 -5.34 -1.61
N ILE A 57 -5.47 -4.34 -2.47
CA ILE A 57 -4.90 -3.04 -2.11
C ILE A 57 -5.88 -1.94 -2.51
N LYS A 58 -6.29 -1.16 -1.51
CA LYS A 58 -7.13 0.02 -1.69
C LYS A 58 -6.34 1.28 -1.42
N PHE A 59 -6.50 2.29 -2.27
CA PHE A 59 -5.78 3.56 -2.15
C PHE A 59 -6.75 4.68 -1.81
N PHE A 60 -6.47 5.40 -0.74
CA PHE A 60 -7.29 6.54 -0.32
C PHE A 60 -6.42 7.79 -0.29
N THR A 61 -6.89 8.82 -0.97
CA THR A 61 -6.50 10.20 -0.66
C THR A 61 -7.23 10.65 0.62
N PRO A 62 -6.87 11.79 1.22
CA PRO A 62 -7.61 12.34 2.37
C PRO A 62 -9.10 12.55 2.11
N THR A 63 -9.53 12.61 0.85
CA THR A 63 -10.91 12.96 0.47
C THR A 63 -11.64 11.92 -0.38
N ALA A 64 -10.95 10.90 -0.91
CA ALA A 64 -11.56 9.94 -1.83
C ALA A 64 -10.79 8.60 -1.93
N TYR A 65 -11.55 7.53 -2.20
CA TYR A 65 -11.04 6.25 -2.69
C TYR A 65 -10.69 6.39 -4.19
N VAL A 66 -9.43 6.13 -4.54
CA VAL A 66 -8.90 6.22 -5.91
C VAL A 66 -8.52 4.85 -6.47
N GLU A 67 -8.49 4.74 -7.81
CA GLU A 67 -8.39 3.44 -8.46
C GLU A 67 -7.00 2.80 -8.39
N LEU A 68 -5.94 3.61 -8.51
CA LEU A 68 -4.55 3.19 -8.55
C LEU A 68 -3.64 4.36 -8.21
N CYS A 69 -2.52 4.10 -7.54
CA CYS A 69 -1.47 5.09 -7.35
C CYS A 69 -0.06 4.46 -7.36
N GLY A 70 0.83 4.99 -8.21
CA GLY A 70 2.15 4.39 -8.45
C GLY A 70 3.09 4.39 -7.24
N HIS A 71 3.29 5.56 -6.60
CA HIS A 71 4.20 5.64 -5.45
C HIS A 71 3.66 4.87 -4.24
N ALA A 72 2.35 4.91 -3.99
CA ALA A 72 1.70 4.12 -2.94
C ALA A 72 1.77 2.61 -3.23
N THR A 73 1.80 2.19 -4.50
CA THR A 73 2.06 0.78 -4.87
C THR A 73 3.48 0.38 -4.46
N ILE A 74 4.49 1.18 -4.80
CA ILE A 74 5.89 0.89 -4.40
C ILE A 74 6.02 0.85 -2.88
N ALA A 75 5.45 1.84 -2.18
CA ALA A 75 5.40 1.88 -0.72
C ALA A 75 4.73 0.63 -0.13
N SER A 76 3.65 0.14 -0.75
CA SER A 76 2.93 -1.05 -0.30
C SER A 76 3.79 -2.30 -0.34
N PHE A 77 4.51 -2.52 -1.45
CA PHE A 77 5.37 -3.69 -1.59
C PHE A 77 6.63 -3.59 -0.73
N GLN A 78 7.18 -2.39 -0.52
CA GLN A 78 8.25 -2.19 0.46
C GLN A 78 7.78 -2.52 1.89
N ALA A 79 6.60 -2.04 2.30
CA ALA A 79 6.05 -2.34 3.63
C ALA A 79 5.76 -3.83 3.82
N LEU A 80 5.27 -4.52 2.78
CA LEU A 80 5.09 -5.96 2.79
C LEU A 80 6.42 -6.69 2.97
N PHE A 81 7.47 -6.25 2.26
CA PHE A 81 8.82 -6.82 2.38
C PHE A 81 9.39 -6.61 3.79
N ASP A 82 9.33 -5.37 4.31
CA ASP A 82 9.82 -5.02 5.65
C ASP A 82 9.07 -5.80 6.75
N SER A 83 7.79 -6.11 6.52
CA SER A 83 6.98 -6.92 7.44
C SER A 83 7.30 -8.42 7.40
N GLY A 84 8.12 -8.87 6.43
CA GLY A 84 8.39 -10.29 6.17
C GLY A 84 7.22 -11.05 5.54
N ALA A 85 6.24 -10.34 4.97
CA ALA A 85 5.07 -10.95 4.33
C ALA A 85 5.35 -11.44 2.91
N ILE A 86 6.40 -10.93 2.28
CA ILE A 86 6.88 -11.26 0.94
C ILE A 86 8.42 -11.35 0.92
N GLU A 87 8.96 -11.90 -0.16
CA GLU A 87 10.40 -12.07 -0.40
C GLU A 87 10.79 -11.38 -1.71
N ASP A 88 12.08 -11.14 -1.91
CA ASP A 88 12.64 -10.63 -3.15
C ASP A 88 12.64 -11.69 -4.26
N ASN A 89 13.03 -11.31 -5.49
CA ASN A 89 13.07 -12.18 -6.67
C ASN A 89 11.76 -12.94 -6.94
N ASN A 90 10.62 -12.26 -6.75
CA ASN A 90 9.30 -12.88 -6.82
C ASN A 90 8.28 -11.94 -7.48
N THR A 91 7.33 -12.53 -8.21
CA THR A 91 6.15 -11.81 -8.71
C THR A 91 4.97 -12.02 -7.76
N TYR A 92 4.26 -10.93 -7.50
CA TYR A 92 3.05 -10.85 -6.71
C TYR A 92 1.92 -10.20 -7.51
N PHE A 93 0.68 -10.37 -7.06
CA PHE A 93 -0.49 -9.81 -7.71
C PHE A 93 -1.25 -8.92 -6.73
N MET A 94 -1.49 -7.68 -7.14
CA MET A 94 -2.36 -6.76 -6.40
C MET A 94 -3.68 -6.58 -7.13
N LYS A 95 -4.78 -6.78 -6.40
CA LYS A 95 -6.14 -6.49 -6.86
C LYS A 95 -6.50 -5.09 -6.39
N THR A 96 -6.94 -4.26 -7.32
CA THR A 96 -7.33 -2.87 -7.11
C THR A 96 -8.63 -2.58 -7.86
N LEU A 97 -9.18 -1.37 -7.73
CA LEU A 97 -10.32 -0.95 -8.56
C LEU A 97 -9.96 -0.88 -10.05
N ALA A 98 -8.70 -0.58 -10.40
CA ALA A 98 -8.22 -0.58 -11.78
C ALA A 98 -8.03 -2.00 -12.37
N GLY A 99 -8.25 -3.05 -11.57
CA GLY A 99 -8.04 -4.45 -11.94
C GLY A 99 -6.85 -5.09 -11.21
N THR A 100 -6.44 -6.26 -11.69
CA THR A 100 -5.32 -7.02 -11.13
C THR A 100 -4.04 -6.69 -11.87
N LEU A 101 -3.01 -6.28 -11.13
CA LEU A 101 -1.68 -5.93 -11.65
C LEU A 101 -0.63 -6.87 -11.08
N ALA A 102 0.31 -7.31 -11.93
CA ALA A 102 1.49 -8.05 -11.51
C ALA A 102 2.57 -7.06 -11.06
N VAL A 103 3.23 -7.36 -9.94
CA VAL A 103 4.34 -6.58 -9.38
C VAL A 103 5.52 -7.50 -9.15
N GLU A 104 6.64 -7.16 -9.77
CA GLU A 104 7.91 -7.84 -9.58
C GLU A 104 8.69 -7.15 -8.46
N VAL A 105 9.09 -7.92 -7.45
CA VAL A 105 9.93 -7.47 -6.35
C VAL A 105 11.30 -8.10 -6.54
N ASN A 106 12.34 -7.28 -6.66
CA ASN A 106 13.72 -7.66 -6.96
C ASN A 106 14.70 -6.93 -6.04
#